data_AF-A0A7Y5RU69-F1
#
_entry.id   AF-A0A7Y5RU69-F1
#
_cell.length_a   1.000
_cell.length_b   1.000
_cell.length_c   1.000
_cell.angle_alpha   90.00
_cell.angle_beta   90.00
_cell.angle_gamma   90.00
#
_symmetry.space_group_name_H-M   'P 1'
#
loop_
_entity.id
_entity.type
_entity.pdbx_description
1 polymer ?
#
loop_
_entity_poly.entity_id
_entity_poly.type
_entity_poly.pdbx_seq_one_letter_code
_entity_poly.pdbx_strand_id
1 'polypeptide(L)'
;MAGSHDPPSRRCLICGYIIDHLSAPRCPECGRAFDPNDPATFNVDQPEAMPRAGHFAALLAVTALLVVPVPWSFALDMRIARPMSLAMYAGAATFVSVLAAARLLRRLPAAAGPAVVVPAALMLAVAALDRGLMASAAAAGIGLLTAGILAAAVRK
;
A
#
# COMPACT_ATOMS: atom_id res chain seq x y z
N MET A 1 -5.12 26.97 -1.46
CA MET A 1 -4.23 26.52 -2.55
C MET A 1 -5.13 25.85 -3.58
N ALA A 2 -5.48 26.56 -4.66
CA ALA A 2 -6.26 26.00 -5.75
C ALA A 2 -5.36 25.06 -6.56
N GLY A 3 -5.71 23.78 -6.64
CA GLY A 3 -5.00 22.85 -7.52
C GLY A 3 -5.21 23.25 -8.97
N SER A 4 -4.14 23.33 -9.75
CA SER A 4 -4.22 23.54 -11.20
C SER A 4 -4.86 22.31 -11.84
N HIS A 5 -6.13 22.44 -12.22
CA HIS A 5 -6.81 21.49 -13.11
C HIS A 5 -6.33 21.74 -14.54
N ASP A 6 -5.15 21.23 -14.87
CA ASP A 6 -4.75 21.14 -16.26
C ASP A 6 -5.62 20.07 -16.94
N PRO A 7 -6.20 20.36 -18.13
CA PRO A 7 -6.98 19.39 -18.87
C PRO A 7 -6.12 18.15 -19.21
N PRO A 8 -6.70 16.95 -19.24
CA PRO A 8 -5.95 15.72 -19.54
C PRO A 8 -5.30 15.83 -20.93
N SER A 9 -4.00 15.57 -21.00
CA SER A 9 -3.26 15.67 -22.25
C SER A 9 -3.60 14.50 -23.18
N ARG A 10 -3.86 14.78 -24.45
CA ARG A 10 -4.10 13.76 -25.48
C ARG A 10 -2.78 13.29 -26.08
N ARG A 11 -2.67 11.99 -26.34
CA ARG A 11 -1.48 11.35 -26.93
C ARG A 11 -1.83 10.52 -28.15
N CYS A 12 -0.88 10.41 -29.08
CA CYS A 12 -0.98 9.50 -30.21
C CYS A 12 -1.07 8.03 -29.74
N LEU A 13 -2.01 7.27 -30.29
CA LEU A 13 -2.22 5.85 -29.99
C LEU A 13 -1.03 4.93 -30.28
N ILE A 14 -0.13 5.31 -31.19
CA ILE A 14 1.00 4.47 -31.60
C ILE A 14 2.26 4.83 -30.82
N CYS A 15 2.66 6.09 -30.83
CA CYS A 15 3.95 6.52 -30.28
C CYS A 15 3.87 7.26 -28.95
N GLY A 16 2.67 7.61 -28.45
CA GLY A 16 2.51 8.36 -27.21
C GLY A 16 2.88 9.85 -27.29
N TYR A 17 3.11 10.41 -28.48
CA TYR A 17 3.41 11.83 -28.65
C TYR A 17 2.21 12.70 -28.24
N ILE A 18 2.46 13.79 -27.50
CA ILE A 18 1.41 14.72 -27.03
C ILE A 18 0.88 15.52 -28.24
N ILE A 19 -0.44 15.48 -28.47
CA ILE A 19 -1.04 16.06 -29.68
C ILE A 19 -1.80 17.38 -29.45
N ASP A 20 -1.85 17.90 -28.23
CA ASP A 20 -2.71 19.04 -27.86
C ASP A 20 -2.34 20.37 -28.51
N HIS A 21 -1.16 20.48 -29.11
CA HIS A 21 -0.64 21.74 -29.67
C HIS A 21 -0.13 21.62 -31.11
N LEU A 22 -0.56 20.57 -31.83
CA LEU A 22 -0.21 20.39 -33.23
C LEU A 22 -1.10 21.25 -34.13
N SER A 23 -0.47 21.98 -35.05
CA SER A 23 -1.17 22.77 -36.07
C SER A 23 -1.85 21.90 -37.13
N ALA A 24 -1.33 20.70 -37.37
CA ALA A 24 -1.89 19.73 -38.31
C ALA A 24 -2.45 18.51 -37.55
N PRO A 25 -3.57 17.91 -38.02
CA PRO A 25 -4.17 16.71 -37.42
C PRO A 25 -3.40 15.43 -37.77
N ARG A 26 -2.07 15.47 -37.62
CA ARG A 26 -1.15 14.37 -37.93
C ARG A 26 0.01 14.35 -36.93
N CYS A 27 0.36 13.16 -36.47
CA CYS A 27 1.49 12.98 -35.56
C CYS A 27 2.82 13.19 -36.32
N PRO A 28 3.75 14.02 -35.79
CA PRO A 28 5.05 14.28 -36.44
C PRO A 28 6.00 13.07 -36.37
N GLU A 29 5.83 12.20 -35.37
CA GLU A 29 6.69 11.03 -35.16
C GLU A 29 6.32 9.86 -36.09
N CYS A 30 5.03 9.51 -36.16
CA CYS A 30 4.57 8.32 -36.89
C CYS A 30 3.74 8.62 -38.15
N GLY A 31 3.43 9.89 -38.41
CA GLY A 31 2.62 10.30 -39.56
C GLY A 31 1.15 9.90 -39.49
N ARG A 32 0.67 9.33 -38.38
CA ARG A 32 -0.73 8.92 -38.22
C ARG A 32 -1.65 10.14 -38.16
N ALA A 33 -2.70 10.14 -38.97
CA ALA A 33 -3.76 11.13 -38.88
C ALA A 33 -4.62 10.86 -37.63
N PHE A 34 -5.06 11.92 -36.97
CA PHE A 34 -6.00 11.86 -35.85
C PHE A 34 -7.09 12.90 -36.07
N ASP A 35 -8.30 12.64 -35.56
CA ASP A 35 -9.39 13.61 -35.61
C ASP A 35 -9.61 14.15 -34.18
N PRO A 36 -9.43 15.45 -33.94
CA PRO A 36 -9.66 16.06 -32.63
C PRO A 36 -11.07 15.86 -32.08
N ASN A 37 -12.05 15.59 -32.94
CA ASN A 37 -13.45 15.35 -32.59
C ASN A 37 -13.77 13.86 -32.38
N ASP A 38 -12.87 12.95 -32.78
CA ASP A 38 -13.05 11.51 -32.60
C ASP A 38 -12.06 10.98 -31.54
N PRO A 39 -12.53 10.74 -30.29
CA PRO A 39 -11.69 10.21 -29.23
C PRO A 39 -11.18 8.80 -29.50
N ALA A 40 -11.71 8.06 -30.48
CA ALA A 40 -11.15 6.77 -30.88
C ALA A 40 -9.81 6.90 -31.63
N THR A 41 -9.40 8.12 -31.99
CA THR A 41 -8.15 8.37 -32.74
C THR A 41 -6.94 8.74 -31.87
N PHE A 42 -7.15 8.98 -30.57
CA PHE A 42 -6.10 9.33 -29.61
C PHE A 42 -6.32 8.67 -28.25
N ASN A 43 -5.24 8.50 -27.48
CA ASN A 43 -5.37 8.18 -26.07
C ASN A 43 -5.54 9.48 -25.29
N VAL A 44 -6.63 9.60 -24.53
CA VAL A 44 -6.65 10.55 -23.42
C VAL A 44 -5.84 9.90 -22.33
N ASP A 45 -4.71 10.50 -21.95
CA ASP A 45 -4.15 10.18 -20.64
C ASP A 45 -5.22 10.58 -19.63
N GLN A 46 -6.05 9.61 -19.23
CA GLN A 46 -6.37 9.60 -17.82
C GLN A 46 -5.01 9.56 -17.16
N PRO A 47 -4.68 10.49 -16.24
CA PRO A 47 -3.45 10.38 -15.49
C PRO A 47 -3.48 8.98 -14.92
N GLU A 48 -2.71 8.07 -15.54
CA GLU A 48 -2.56 6.73 -15.04
C GLU A 48 -2.00 7.04 -13.68
N ALA A 49 -2.85 6.88 -12.65
CA ALA A 49 -2.48 7.05 -11.28
C ALA A 49 -1.48 5.92 -11.07
N MET A 50 -0.24 6.18 -11.49
CA MET A 50 0.83 5.22 -11.59
C MET A 50 0.84 4.59 -10.22
N PRO A 51 0.58 3.28 -10.09
CA PRO A 51 0.62 2.63 -8.80
C PRO A 51 2.08 2.45 -8.38
N ARG A 52 2.90 3.52 -8.46
CA ARG A 52 4.16 3.68 -7.71
C ARG A 52 3.93 3.47 -6.22
N ALA A 53 2.69 3.64 -5.76
CA ALA A 53 2.25 3.24 -4.44
C ALA A 53 2.51 1.76 -4.11
N GLY A 54 2.37 0.86 -5.08
CA GLY A 54 2.57 -0.59 -4.91
C GLY A 54 4.03 -0.94 -4.68
N HIS A 55 4.96 -0.33 -5.44
CA HIS A 55 6.39 -0.57 -5.27
C HIS A 55 6.91 -0.09 -3.92
N PHE A 56 6.48 1.09 -3.44
CA PHE A 56 6.84 1.57 -2.10
C PHE A 56 6.24 0.69 -0.98
N ALA A 57 5.01 0.20 -1.16
CA ALA A 57 4.39 -0.71 -0.19
C ALA A 57 5.13 -2.07 -0.15
N ALA A 58 5.51 -2.60 -1.31
CA ALA A 58 6.30 -3.82 -1.40
C ALA A 58 7.69 -3.67 -0.75
N LEU A 59 8.37 -2.55 -1.00
CA LEU A 59 9.67 -2.24 -0.38
C LEU A 59 9.56 -2.15 1.14
N LEU A 60 8.52 -1.48 1.66
CA LEU A 60 8.26 -1.42 3.10
C LEU A 60 7.95 -2.80 3.69
N ALA A 61 7.15 -3.62 3.01
CA ALA A 61 6.83 -4.97 3.46
C ALA A 61 8.08 -5.86 3.53
N VAL A 62 8.91 -5.84 2.48
CA VAL A 62 10.19 -6.59 2.45
C VAL A 62 11.14 -6.10 3.54
N THR A 63 11.24 -4.77 3.73
CA THR A 63 12.09 -4.20 4.79
C THR A 63 11.62 -4.63 6.18
N ALA A 64 10.31 -4.59 6.44
CA ALA A 64 9.74 -5.07 7.70
C ALA A 64 9.98 -6.57 7.91
N LEU A 65 9.85 -7.37 6.84
CA LEU A 65 10.10 -8.81 6.88
C LEU A 65 11.59 -9.16 7.07
N LEU A 66 12.53 -8.29 6.72
CA LEU A 66 13.96 -8.54 6.94
C LEU A 66 14.44 -7.99 8.28
N VAL A 67 13.99 -6.80 8.66
CA VAL A 67 14.50 -6.10 9.84
C VAL A 67 13.90 -6.62 11.15
N VAL A 68 12.73 -7.27 11.13
CA VAL A 68 12.10 -7.79 12.35
C VAL A 68 12.57 -9.21 12.74
N PRO A 69 12.56 -10.22 11.84
CA PRO A 69 12.91 -11.57 12.24
C PRO A 69 14.42 -11.79 12.33
N VAL A 70 15.26 -11.13 11.52
CA VAL A 70 16.72 -11.37 11.56
C VAL A 70 17.33 -11.02 12.93
N PRO A 71 17.02 -9.86 13.56
CA PRO A 71 17.50 -9.56 14.91
C PRO A 71 16.86 -10.44 15.98
N TRP A 72 15.60 -10.88 15.77
CA TRP A 72 14.91 -11.79 16.68
C TRP A 72 15.56 -13.17 16.73
N SER A 73 15.85 -13.76 15.56
CA SER A 73 16.58 -15.02 15.44
C SER A 73 17.94 -14.93 16.10
N PHE A 74 18.66 -13.84 15.85
CA PHE A 74 20.00 -13.60 16.39
C PHE A 74 19.98 -13.39 17.92
N ALA A 75 18.95 -12.72 18.46
CA ALA A 75 18.78 -12.51 19.89
C ALA A 75 18.39 -13.79 20.65
N LEU A 76 17.59 -14.68 20.02
CA LEU A 76 17.27 -15.99 20.58
C LEU A 76 18.51 -16.91 20.63
N ASP A 77 19.32 -16.91 19.58
CA ASP A 77 20.52 -17.75 19.48
C ASP A 77 21.59 -17.35 20.50
N MET A 78 21.76 -16.04 20.71
CA MET A 78 22.76 -15.50 21.62
C MET A 78 22.45 -15.75 23.10
N ARG A 79 21.26 -16.23 23.49
CA ARG A 79 20.81 -16.41 24.91
C ARG A 79 21.11 -15.19 25.84
N ILE A 80 21.33 -14.00 25.26
CA ILE A 80 21.81 -12.79 25.95
C ILE A 80 20.67 -11.81 26.27
N ALA A 81 19.46 -12.05 25.75
CA ALA A 81 18.39 -11.07 25.88
C ALA A 81 17.82 -11.02 27.31
N ARG A 82 18.30 -10.03 28.08
CA ARG A 82 17.60 -9.55 29.27
C ARG A 82 16.16 -9.19 28.87
N PRO A 83 15.14 -9.46 29.70
CA PRO A 83 13.73 -9.30 29.34
C PRO A 83 13.37 -7.90 28.82
N MET A 84 14.09 -6.86 29.25
CA MET A 84 13.92 -5.50 28.74
C MET A 84 14.22 -5.33 27.24
N SER A 85 15.24 -6.01 26.69
CA SER A 85 15.57 -5.85 25.26
C SER A 85 14.49 -6.48 24.38
N LEU A 86 13.94 -7.63 24.78
CA LEU A 86 12.81 -8.26 24.10
C LEU A 86 11.58 -7.35 24.09
N ALA A 87 11.28 -6.69 25.21
CA ALA A 87 10.16 -5.75 25.30
C ALA A 87 10.34 -4.54 24.35
N MET A 88 11.55 -3.96 24.28
CA MET A 88 11.83 -2.83 23.37
C MET A 88 11.71 -3.23 21.90
N TYR A 89 12.23 -4.40 21.50
CA TYR A 89 12.12 -4.89 20.12
C TYR A 89 10.68 -5.22 19.73
N ALA A 90 9.93 -5.86 20.63
CA ALA A 90 8.51 -6.14 20.41
C ALA A 90 7.69 -4.86 20.23
N GLY A 91 7.96 -3.83 21.05
CA GLY A 91 7.32 -2.52 20.94
C GLY A 91 7.66 -1.79 19.64
N ALA A 92 8.93 -1.80 19.22
CA ALA A 92 9.36 -1.19 17.97
C ALA A 92 8.73 -1.89 16.75
N ALA A 93 8.69 -3.23 16.74
CA ALA A 93 8.10 -4.01 15.66
C ALA A 93 6.59 -3.80 15.53
N THR A 94 5.86 -3.74 16.66
CA THR A 94 4.42 -3.42 16.65
C THR A 94 4.16 -2.00 16.17
N PHE A 95 4.94 -1.02 16.61
CA PHE A 95 4.80 0.37 16.16
C PHE A 95 4.99 0.53 14.64
N VAL A 96 6.04 -0.07 14.07
CA VAL A 96 6.30 -0.04 12.62
C VAL A 96 5.18 -0.74 11.84
N SER A 97 4.70 -1.89 12.34
CA SER A 97 3.60 -2.64 11.72
C SER A 97 2.30 -1.84 11.69
N VAL A 98 1.97 -1.13 12.77
CA VAL A 98 0.78 -0.25 12.85
C VAL A 98 0.88 0.90 11.85
N LEU A 99 2.05 1.55 11.74
CA LEU A 99 2.24 2.64 10.77
C LEU A 99 2.16 2.16 9.32
N ALA A 100 2.72 0.99 9.02
CA ALA A 100 2.63 0.38 7.70
C ALA A 100 1.18 0.02 7.35
N ALA A 101 0.45 -0.61 8.28
CA ALA A 101 -0.96 -0.95 8.13
C ALA A 101 -1.83 0.30 7.94
N ALA A 102 -1.61 1.36 8.73
CA ALA A 102 -2.32 2.62 8.60
C ALA A 102 -2.10 3.30 7.24
N ARG A 103 -0.86 3.28 6.71
CA ARG A 103 -0.57 3.80 5.37
C ARG A 103 -1.20 2.95 4.26
N LEU A 104 -1.20 1.63 4.42
CA LEU A 104 -1.80 0.71 3.45
C LEU A 104 -3.34 0.88 3.42
N LEU A 105 -3.98 0.96 4.59
CA LEU A 105 -5.42 1.17 4.72
C LEU A 105 -5.88 2.51 4.14
N ARG A 106 -5.05 3.55 4.19
CA ARG A 106 -5.34 4.85 3.52
C ARG A 106 -5.30 4.76 2.00
N ARG A 107 -4.63 3.74 1.43
CA ARG A 107 -4.47 3.57 -0.02
C ARG A 107 -5.38 2.51 -0.62
N LEU A 108 -5.93 1.61 0.19
CA LEU A 108 -6.85 0.60 -0.28
C LEU A 108 -8.23 1.22 -0.55
N PRO A 109 -8.85 0.96 -1.72
CA PRO A 109 -10.23 1.37 -1.97
C PRO A 109 -11.14 0.76 -0.91
N ALA A 110 -12.15 1.51 -0.48
CA ALA A 110 -12.98 1.21 0.70
C ALA A 110 -13.58 -0.22 0.75
N ALA A 111 -13.67 -0.89 -0.41
CA ALA A 111 -14.16 -2.25 -0.58
C ALA A 111 -13.17 -3.38 -0.21
N ALA A 112 -11.86 -3.11 -0.13
CA ALA A 112 -10.84 -4.16 0.09
C ALA A 112 -10.48 -4.42 1.57
N GLY A 113 -11.02 -3.62 2.51
CA GLY A 113 -10.66 -3.65 3.92
C GLY A 113 -10.83 -4.99 4.66
N PRO A 114 -11.95 -5.74 4.52
CA PRO A 114 -12.17 -6.95 5.32
C PRO A 114 -11.38 -8.16 4.81
N ALA A 115 -11.07 -8.23 3.51
CA ALA A 115 -10.42 -9.40 2.91
C ALA A 115 -8.96 -9.59 3.38
N VAL A 116 -8.28 -8.52 3.82
CA VAL A 116 -6.88 -8.57 4.27
C VAL A 116 -6.75 -8.64 5.80
N VAL A 117 -7.69 -8.05 6.53
CA VAL A 117 -7.63 -7.98 8.01
C VAL A 117 -8.00 -9.31 8.66
N VAL A 118 -8.97 -10.04 8.09
CA VAL A 118 -9.45 -11.32 8.64
C VAL A 118 -8.38 -12.43 8.62
N PRO A 119 -7.65 -12.68 7.51
CA PRO A 119 -6.64 -13.74 7.48
C PRO A 119 -5.45 -13.47 8.40
N ALA A 120 -5.03 -12.21 8.51
CA ALA A 120 -3.92 -11.81 9.39
C ALA A 120 -4.29 -11.98 10.88
N ALA A 121 -5.51 -11.60 11.26
CA ALA A 121 -6.04 -11.83 12.60
C ALA A 121 -6.16 -13.32 12.92
N LEU A 122 -6.64 -14.12 11.96
CA LEU A 122 -6.78 -15.57 12.11
C LEU A 122 -5.41 -16.26 12.28
N MET A 123 -4.41 -15.89 11.48
CA MET A 123 -3.04 -16.41 11.59
C MET A 123 -2.39 -16.07 12.93
N LEU A 124 -2.58 -14.85 13.44
CA LEU A 124 -2.08 -14.46 14.76
C LEU A 124 -2.77 -15.24 15.89
N ALA A 125 -4.09 -15.46 15.79
CA ALA A 125 -4.83 -16.23 16.77
C ALA A 125 -4.36 -17.70 16.80
N VAL A 126 -4.16 -18.32 15.63
CA VAL A 126 -3.67 -19.70 15.51
C VAL A 126 -2.25 -19.83 16.07
N ALA A 127 -1.34 -18.91 15.73
CA ALA A 127 0.04 -18.93 16.24
C ALA A 127 0.14 -18.70 17.76
N ALA A 128 -0.83 -18.00 18.36
CA ALA A 128 -0.87 -17.77 19.80
C ALA A 128 -1.52 -18.93 20.58
N LEU A 129 -2.47 -19.64 19.97
CA LEU A 129 -3.01 -20.90 20.51
C LEU A 129 -1.94 -21.98 20.63
N ASP A 130 -1.09 -22.12 19.60
CA ASP A 130 -0.06 -23.16 19.52
C ASP A 130 1.03 -23.03 20.63
N ARG A 131 1.24 -21.82 21.15
CA ARG A 131 2.27 -21.56 22.18
C ARG A 131 1.74 -21.45 23.61
N GLY A 132 0.46 -21.76 23.85
CA GLY A 132 -0.16 -21.61 25.18
C GLY A 132 -0.24 -20.15 25.68
N LEU A 133 -0.07 -19.19 24.78
CA LEU A 133 -0.01 -17.76 25.05
C LEU A 133 -1.40 -17.12 24.87
N MET A 134 -2.38 -17.63 25.61
CA MET A 134 -3.79 -17.20 25.51
C MET A 134 -3.98 -15.71 25.78
N ALA A 135 -3.15 -15.11 26.65
CA ALA A 135 -3.26 -13.69 27.01
C ALA A 135 -2.80 -12.73 25.90
N SER A 136 -1.73 -13.05 25.17
CA SER A 136 -1.25 -12.21 24.06
C SER A 136 -2.07 -12.41 22.78
N ALA A 137 -2.69 -13.58 22.59
CA ALA A 137 -3.68 -13.82 21.54
C ALA A 137 -4.88 -12.86 21.67
N ALA A 138 -5.41 -12.73 22.88
CA ALA A 138 -6.55 -11.87 23.19
C ALA A 138 -6.21 -10.38 22.98
N ALA A 139 -5.03 -9.94 23.43
CA ALA A 139 -4.58 -8.56 23.25
C ALA A 139 -4.42 -8.19 21.75
N ALA A 140 -3.85 -9.09 20.94
CA ALA A 140 -3.72 -8.89 19.50
C ALA A 140 -5.09 -8.87 18.79
N GLY A 141 -6.00 -9.75 19.17
CA GLY A 141 -7.37 -9.78 18.66
C GLY A 141 -8.15 -8.50 18.98
N ILE A 142 -8.05 -8.00 20.22
CA ILE A 142 -8.68 -6.74 20.63
C ILE A 142 -8.08 -5.55 19.87
N GLY A 143 -6.77 -5.52 19.65
CA GLY A 143 -6.08 -4.50 18.86
C GLY A 143 -6.56 -4.45 17.40
N LEU A 144 -6.75 -5.60 16.77
CA LEU A 144 -7.27 -5.70 15.39
C LEU A 144 -8.75 -5.31 15.30
N LEU A 145 -9.57 -5.71 16.28
CA LEU A 145 -10.98 -5.30 16.36
C LEU A 145 -11.13 -3.80 16.57
N THR A 146 -10.39 -3.22 17.51
CA THR A 146 -10.42 -1.77 17.78
C THR A 146 -9.92 -0.96 16.58
N ALA A 147 -8.85 -1.40 15.91
CA ALA A 147 -8.39 -0.77 14.67
C ALA A 147 -9.45 -0.85 13.55
N GLY A 148 -10.16 -1.98 13.43
CA GLY A 148 -11.27 -2.15 12.49
C GLY A 148 -12.45 -1.20 12.78
N ILE A 149 -12.83 -1.07 14.05
CA ILE A 149 -13.92 -0.17 14.49
C ILE A 149 -13.55 1.30 14.27
N LEU A 150 -12.33 1.72 14.65
CA LEU A 150 -11.84 3.08 14.40
C LEU A 150 -11.80 3.39 12.89
N ALA A 151 -11.34 2.45 12.06
CA ALA A 151 -11.32 2.59 10.61
C ALA A 151 -12.73 2.65 9.99
N ALA A 152 -13.76 2.13 10.67
CA ALA A 152 -15.16 2.26 10.27
C ALA A 152 -15.79 3.58 10.78
N ALA A 153 -15.41 4.04 11.97
CA ALA A 153 -15.91 5.27 12.57
C ALA A 153 -15.45 6.54 11.84
N VAL A 154 -14.21 6.56 11.33
CA VAL A 154 -13.66 7.70 10.55
C VAL A 154 -14.31 7.84 9.16
N ARG A 155 -15.14 6.87 8.73
CA ARG A 155 -15.85 6.92 7.44
C ARG A 155 -17.26 7.54 7.52
N LYS A 156 -17.76 7.86 8.71
CA LYS A 156 -18.99 8.66 8.89
C LYS A 156 -18.63 10.14 8.97
#